data_AF-A0A941ZBV6-F1
#
_entry.id   AF-A0A941ZBV6-F1
#
_cell.length_a   1.000
_cell.length_b   1.000
_cell.length_c   1.000
_cell.angle_alpha   90.00
_cell.angle_beta   90.00
_cell.angle_gamma   90.00
#
_symmetry.space_group_name_H-M   'P 1'
#
loop_
_entity.id
_entity.type
_entity.pdbx_description
1 polymer ?
#
loop_
_entity_poly.entity_id
_entity_poly.type
_entity_poly.pdbx_seq_one_letter_code
_entity_poly.pdbx_strand_id
1 'polypeptide(L)'
;MFTGCESRGSQLFHNGKCIECHTINGEGGSSGPNLTSVGSRRSREYIVQQIKDPKSHNPSTDMPAFGTRLSERDINALADYLAGMQ
;
A
#
# COMPACT_ATOMS: atom_id res chain seq x y z
N MET A 1 -3.55 14.55 23.98
CA MET A 1 -2.92 13.22 23.89
C MET A 1 -3.88 12.31 23.13
N PHE A 2 -3.71 12.19 21.81
CA PHE A 2 -4.50 11.25 21.01
C PHE A 2 -3.69 9.98 20.84
N THR A 3 -3.91 9.00 21.70
CA THR A 3 -3.45 7.63 21.45
C THR A 3 -4.31 7.11 20.30
N GLY A 4 -3.79 7.31 19.09
CA GLY A 4 -4.52 7.24 17.83
C GLY A 4 -4.99 5.83 17.51
N CYS A 5 -6.25 5.70 17.12
CA CYS A 5 -6.72 4.52 16.43
C CYS A 5 -6.00 4.47 15.07
N GLU A 6 -5.06 3.53 14.87
CA GLU A 6 -4.42 3.32 13.57
C GLU A 6 -5.50 3.12 12.50
N SER A 7 -5.34 3.76 11.34
CA SER A 7 -6.29 3.59 10.25
C SER A 7 -6.34 2.13 9.80
N ARG A 8 -7.49 1.68 9.29
CA ARG A 8 -7.62 0.32 8.70
C ARG A 8 -6.53 0.03 7.66
N GLY A 9 -6.18 1.03 6.84
CA GLY A 9 -5.10 0.92 5.85
C GLY A 9 -3.72 0.71 6.48
N SER A 10 -3.41 1.44 7.56
CA SER A 10 -2.18 1.25 8.32
C SER A 10 -2.09 -0.17 8.90
N GLN A 11 -3.16 -0.63 9.55
CA GLN A 11 -3.21 -2.00 10.09
C GLN A 11 -3.03 -3.07 9.01
N LEU A 12 -3.69 -2.91 7.85
CA LEU A 12 -3.54 -3.84 6.72
C LEU A 12 -2.13 -3.82 6.14
N PHE A 13 -1.45 -2.68 6.16
CA PHE A 13 -0.06 -2.56 5.71
C PHE A 13 0.90 -3.29 6.66
N HIS A 14 0.88 -2.91 7.95
CA HIS A 14 1.84 -3.40 8.96
C HIS A 14 1.57 -4.84 9.40
N ASN A 15 0.31 -5.29 9.45
CA ASN A 15 -0.03 -6.67 9.83
C ASN A 15 -0.22 -7.59 8.61
N GLY A 16 -0.14 -7.04 7.40
CA GLY A 16 -0.38 -7.77 6.16
C GLY A 16 0.90 -8.12 5.41
N LYS A 17 0.73 -8.50 4.14
CA LYS A 17 1.83 -8.89 3.25
C LYS A 17 2.57 -7.70 2.62
N CYS A 18 2.09 -6.48 2.84
CA CYS A 18 2.66 -5.28 2.23
C CYS A 18 4.02 -4.92 2.85
N ILE A 19 4.10 -4.95 4.18
CA ILE A 19 5.31 -4.63 4.95
C ILE A 19 6.46 -5.61 4.70
N GLU A 20 6.17 -6.86 4.30
CA GLU A 20 7.20 -7.87 4.02
C GLU A 20 8.13 -7.43 2.87
N CYS A 21 7.62 -6.65 1.92
CA CYS A 21 8.40 -6.17 0.76
C CYS A 21 8.64 -4.66 0.79
N HIS A 22 7.73 -3.87 1.32
CA HIS A 22 7.80 -2.41 1.24
C HIS A 22 8.20 -1.78 2.57
N THR A 23 8.97 -0.70 2.47
CA THR A 23 9.36 0.13 3.62
C THR A 23 8.49 1.39 3.72
N ILE A 24 8.12 1.76 4.95
CA ILE A 24 7.59 3.08 5.32
C ILE A 24 8.38 3.59 6.53
N ASN A 25 8.92 4.80 6.47
CA ASN A 25 9.70 5.42 7.55
C ASN A 25 10.87 4.56 8.09
N GLY A 26 11.45 3.72 7.24
CA GLY A 26 12.53 2.81 7.62
C GLY A 26 12.07 1.49 8.24
N GLU A 27 10.76 1.25 8.36
CA GLU A 27 10.18 0.00 8.84
C GLU A 27 9.63 -0.84 7.68
N GLY A 28 9.95 -2.13 7.66
CA GLY A 28 9.50 -3.11 6.67
C GLY A 28 10.62 -3.68 5.81
N GLY A 29 10.25 -4.31 4.71
CA GLY A 29 11.15 -4.93 3.75
C GLY A 29 11.66 -3.97 2.69
N SER A 30 12.72 -4.38 1.97
CA SER A 30 13.38 -3.59 0.93
C SER A 30 13.28 -4.20 -0.47
N SER A 31 12.54 -5.29 -0.63
CA SER A 31 12.38 -5.97 -1.93
C SER A 31 11.48 -5.18 -2.89
N GLY A 32 10.54 -4.39 -2.36
CA GLY A 32 9.72 -3.44 -3.08
C GLY A 32 10.18 -2.00 -2.86
N PRO A 33 9.69 -1.03 -3.66
CA PRO A 33 10.02 0.38 -3.50
C PRO A 33 9.59 0.93 -2.13
N ASN A 34 10.36 1.91 -1.64
CA ASN A 34 10.01 2.68 -0.45
C ASN A 34 8.74 3.52 -0.71
N LEU A 35 7.78 3.40 0.22
CA LEU A 35 6.46 4.03 0.15
C LEU A 35 6.28 5.24 1.08
N THR A 36 7.32 5.63 1.81
CA THR A 36 7.30 6.75 2.78
C THR A 36 6.70 8.05 2.21
N SER A 37 6.95 8.32 0.93
CA SER A 37 6.46 9.51 0.21
C SER A 37 5.67 9.14 -1.05
N VAL A 38 4.95 8.02 -1.04
CA VAL A 38 4.24 7.56 -2.25
C VAL A 38 3.07 8.47 -2.62
N GLY A 39 2.38 9.05 -1.65
CA GLY A 39 1.28 9.99 -1.86
C GLY A 39 1.69 11.29 -2.57
N SER A 40 2.94 11.73 -2.40
CA SER A 40 3.49 12.86 -3.16
C SER A 40 3.85 12.52 -4.62
N ARG A 41 3.94 11.23 -4.97
CA ARG A 41 4.40 10.77 -6.28
C ARG A 41 3.31 10.12 -7.12
N ARG A 42 2.26 9.58 -6.49
CA ARG A 42 1.20 8.80 -7.15
C ARG A 42 -0.16 9.22 -6.62
N SER A 43 -1.14 9.28 -7.53
CA SER A 43 -2.53 9.51 -7.13
C SER A 43 -3.10 8.29 -6.39
N ARG A 44 -4.15 8.53 -5.62
CA ARG A 44 -4.92 7.48 -4.95
C ARG A 44 -5.41 6.42 -5.94
N GLU A 45 -5.91 6.83 -7.10
CA GLU A 45 -6.44 5.95 -8.14
C GLU A 45 -5.35 5.03 -8.69
N TYR A 46 -4.13 5.57 -8.89
CA TYR A 46 -2.98 4.77 -9.27
C TYR A 46 -2.66 3.72 -8.21
N ILE A 47 -2.67 4.11 -6.93
CA ILE A 47 -2.39 3.18 -5.83
C ILE A 47 -3.44 2.06 -5.75
N VAL A 48 -4.73 2.39 -5.95
CA VAL A 48 -5.80 1.38 -6.03
C VAL A 48 -5.52 0.38 -7.15
N GLN A 49 -5.21 0.86 -8.37
CA GLN A 49 -4.93 -0.03 -9.50
C GLN A 49 -3.65 -0.85 -9.29
N GLN A 50 -2.60 -0.25 -8.73
CA GLN A 50 -1.37 -0.94 -8.37
C GLN A 50 -1.61 -2.09 -7.38
N ILE A 51 -2.51 -1.91 -6.40
CA ILE A 51 -2.88 -2.98 -5.46
C ILE A 51 -3.73 -4.06 -6.14
N LYS A 52 -4.68 -3.66 -6.99
CA LYS A 52 -5.61 -4.59 -7.66
C LYS A 52 -4.92 -5.44 -8.71
N ASP A 53 -4.20 -4.79 -9.63
CA ASP A 53 -3.55 -5.39 -10.78
C ASP A 53 -2.26 -4.65 -11.14
N PRO A 54 -1.15 -4.91 -10.41
CA PRO A 54 0.13 -4.27 -10.68
C PRO A 54 0.70 -4.63 -12.06
N LYS A 55 0.29 -5.77 -12.65
CA LYS A 55 0.74 -6.21 -13.97
C LYS A 55 0.18 -5.35 -15.11
N SER A 56 -0.95 -4.69 -14.89
CA SER A 56 -1.48 -3.69 -15.83
C SER A 56 -0.53 -2.50 -16.03
N HIS A 57 0.28 -2.16 -15.01
CA HIS A 57 1.30 -1.10 -15.08
C HIS A 57 2.68 -1.63 -15.48
N ASN A 58 3.06 -2.79 -14.98
CA ASN A 58 4.32 -3.44 -15.30
C ASN A 58 4.14 -4.97 -15.32
N PRO A 59 4.07 -5.60 -16.51
CA PRO A 59 3.89 -7.05 -16.63
C PRO A 59 4.98 -7.90 -15.95
N SER A 60 6.17 -7.32 -15.78
CA SER A 60 7.33 -7.97 -15.18
C SER A 60 7.46 -7.74 -13.67
N THR A 61 6.45 -7.16 -13.01
CA THR A 61 6.47 -6.92 -11.56
C THR A 61 6.33 -8.22 -10.76
N ASP A 62 7.09 -8.32 -9.67
CA ASP A 62 6.95 -9.40 -8.68
C ASP A 62 5.83 -9.12 -7.67
N MET A 63 5.29 -7.88 -7.64
CA MET A 63 4.17 -7.54 -6.77
C MET A 63 2.94 -8.38 -7.15
N PRO A 64 2.38 -9.19 -6.23
CA PRO A 64 1.20 -9.99 -6.54
C PRO A 64 -0.05 -9.10 -6.65
N ALA A 65 -1.02 -9.53 -7.46
CA ALA A 65 -2.33 -8.90 -7.54
C ALA A 65 -3.19 -9.22 -6.30
N PHE A 66 -3.84 -8.21 -5.73
CA PHE A 66 -4.71 -8.35 -4.56
C PHE A 66 -6.19 -8.12 -4.85
N GLY A 67 -6.57 -7.80 -6.09
CA GLY A 67 -7.97 -7.50 -6.44
C GLY A 67 -8.98 -8.61 -6.11
N THR A 68 -8.54 -9.87 -6.04
CA THR A 68 -9.37 -11.02 -5.62
C THR A 68 -9.08 -11.51 -4.20
N ARG A 69 -8.04 -10.97 -3.55
CA ARG A 69 -7.57 -11.39 -2.22
C ARG A 69 -8.03 -10.45 -1.10
N LEU A 70 -8.33 -9.20 -1.43
CA LEU A 70 -8.80 -8.18 -0.51
C LEU A 70 -10.17 -7.67 -0.96
N SER A 71 -10.98 -7.22 0.00
CA SER A 71 -12.24 -6.55 -0.31
C SER A 71 -11.98 -5.16 -0.90
N GLU A 72 -12.91 -4.64 -1.73
CA GLU A 72 -12.80 -3.26 -2.24
C GLU A 72 -12.65 -2.24 -1.09
N ARG A 73 -13.29 -2.49 0.05
CA ARG A 73 -13.17 -1.65 1.25
C ARG A 73 -11.73 -1.63 1.77
N ASP A 74 -11.08 -2.78 1.85
CA ASP A 74 -9.70 -2.90 2.35
C ASP A 74 -8.68 -2.31 1.36
N ILE A 75 -8.90 -2.51 0.06
CA ILE A 75 -8.07 -1.90 -1.00
C ILE A 75 -8.17 -0.38 -0.94
N ASN A 76 -9.39 0.16 -0.80
CA ASN A 76 -9.58 1.61 -0.66
C ASN A 76 -8.92 2.14 0.61
N ALA A 77 -9.07 1.44 1.75
CA ALA A 77 -8.42 1.84 3.00
C ALA A 77 -6.89 1.86 2.90
N LEU A 78 -6.28 0.86 2.24
CA LEU A 78 -4.85 0.85 1.95
C LEU A 78 -4.44 2.02 1.06
N ALA A 79 -5.21 2.29 0.00
CA ALA A 79 -4.92 3.40 -0.91
C ALA A 79 -5.05 4.77 -0.22
N ASP A 80 -6.05 4.95 0.64
CA ASP A 80 -6.21 6.18 1.44
C ASP A 80 -5.02 6.40 2.37
N TYR A 81 -4.59 5.35 3.06
CA TYR A 81 -3.41 5.40 3.93
C TYR A 81 -2.15 5.79 3.14
N LEU A 82 -1.87 5.10 2.04
CA LEU A 82 -0.67 5.33 1.23
C LEU A 82 -0.70 6.67 0.49
N ALA A 83 -1.86 7.13 0.03
CA ALA A 83 -2.02 8.46 -0.57
C ALA A 83 -1.77 9.58 0.45
N GLY A 84 -1.97 9.29 1.74
CA GLY A 84 -1.67 10.18 2.87
C GLY A 84 -0.21 10.14 3.33
N MET A 85 0.72 9.54 2.58
CA MET A 85 2.16 9.49 2.89
C MET A 85 2.94 10.53 2.05
N GLN A 86 3.55 11.53 2.69
CA GLN A 86 4.29 12.64 2.04
C GLN A 86 5.80 12.57 2.28
#